data_AF-A0A1J4NAN5-F1
#
_entry.id   AF-A0A1J4NAN5-F1
#
_cell.length_a   1.000
_cell.length_b   1.000
_cell.length_c   1.000
_cell.angle_alpha   90.00
_cell.angle_beta   90.00
_cell.angle_gamma   90.00
#
_symmetry.space_group_name_H-M   'P 1'
#
loop_
_entity.id
_entity.type
_entity.pdbx_description
1 polymer ?
#
loop_
_entity_poly.entity_id
_entity_poly.type
_entity_poly.pdbx_seq_one_letter_code
_entity_poly.pdbx_strand_id
1 'polypeptide(L)'
;MINSFAIHLLVPRAGARRIWNDNSSWPSRDRALAVGAAFQVSWSATILQLRNVDLIDREEHERLSRQDPRSGDYLRLGLSWSDQLSDDYLSPGFTAAALQGYARASLTQERVIELLRGTLSVADLPPQDPASIDDLRRAFIGHDD
;
A
#
# COMPACT_ATOMS: atom_id res chain seq x y z
N MET A 1 -0.28 23.07 6.38
CA MET A 1 0.74 23.45 5.38
C MET A 1 1.42 22.25 4.72
N ILE A 2 1.81 21.20 5.46
CA ILE A 2 2.58 20.08 4.88
C ILE A 2 1.85 19.33 3.75
N ASN A 3 0.53 19.11 3.88
CA ASN A 3 -0.26 18.41 2.86
C ASN A 3 -0.37 19.18 1.54
N SER A 4 -0.41 20.52 1.58
CA SER A 4 -0.51 21.35 0.36
C SER A 4 0.81 21.37 -0.40
N PHE A 5 1.94 21.40 0.31
CA PHE A 5 3.25 21.23 -0.32
C PHE A 5 3.39 19.83 -0.94
N ALA A 6 3.07 18.78 -0.17
CA ALA A 6 3.20 17.40 -0.61
C ALA A 6 2.42 17.13 -1.91
N ILE A 7 1.20 17.65 -2.03
CA ILE A 7 0.40 17.41 -3.24
C ILE A 7 0.96 18.12 -4.48
N HIS A 8 1.54 19.33 -4.34
CA HIS A 8 2.21 19.99 -5.46
C HIS A 8 3.53 19.31 -5.86
N LEU A 9 4.19 18.64 -4.92
CA LEU A 9 5.37 17.81 -5.19
C LEU A 9 4.99 16.51 -5.92
N LEU A 10 3.99 15.79 -5.41
CA LEU A 10 3.54 14.51 -5.97
C LEU A 10 2.86 14.68 -7.33
N VAL A 11 2.10 15.75 -7.50
CA VAL A 11 1.35 16.05 -8.73
C VAL A 11 1.71 17.46 -9.22
N PRO A 12 2.82 17.61 -9.98
CA PRO A 12 3.25 18.91 -10.48
C PRO A 12 2.21 19.55 -11.41
N ARG A 13 2.00 20.87 -11.28
CA ARG A 13 0.99 21.64 -12.04
C ARG A 13 1.09 21.42 -13.56
N ALA A 14 2.29 21.47 -14.10
CA ALA A 14 2.52 21.26 -15.53
C ALA A 14 2.13 19.84 -15.98
N GLY A 15 2.46 18.83 -15.16
CA GLY A 15 2.12 17.44 -15.42
C GLY A 15 0.60 17.19 -15.37
N ALA A 16 -0.08 17.68 -14.33
CA ALA A 16 -1.53 17.60 -14.23
C ALA A 16 -2.23 18.26 -15.42
N ARG A 17 -1.81 19.47 -15.81
CA ARG A 17 -2.39 20.20 -16.96
C ARG A 17 -2.18 19.47 -18.28
N ARG A 18 -0.99 18.90 -18.50
CA ARG A 18 -0.69 18.13 -19.71
C ARG A 18 -1.67 16.97 -19.85
N ILE A 19 -1.72 16.08 -18.85
CA ILE A 19 -2.59 14.89 -18.88
C ILE A 19 -4.07 15.27 -19.00
N TRP A 20 -4.47 16.31 -18.28
CA TRP A 20 -5.83 16.85 -18.38
C TRP A 20 -6.16 17.28 -19.81
N ASN A 21 -5.26 17.99 -20.49
CA ASN A 21 -5.47 18.50 -21.85
C ASN A 21 -5.36 17.40 -22.93
N ASP A 22 -4.45 16.45 -22.75
CA ASP A 22 -4.29 15.29 -23.64
C ASP A 22 -5.59 14.47 -23.71
N ASN A 23 -6.38 14.48 -22.63
CA ASN A 23 -7.67 13.81 -22.53
C ASN A 23 -8.86 14.78 -22.61
N SER A 24 -8.73 15.89 -23.33
CA SER A 24 -9.76 16.94 -23.40
C SER A 24 -11.12 16.50 -23.98
N SER A 25 -11.14 15.40 -24.75
CA SER A 25 -12.37 14.79 -25.26
C SER A 25 -13.13 13.96 -24.22
N TRP A 26 -12.52 13.66 -23.07
CA TRP A 26 -13.13 12.84 -22.02
C TRP A 26 -13.95 13.69 -21.04
N PRO A 27 -14.95 13.11 -20.36
CA PRO A 27 -15.63 13.78 -19.24
C PRO A 27 -14.66 14.14 -18.11
N SER A 28 -14.93 15.20 -17.35
CA SER A 28 -14.07 15.66 -16.24
C SER A 28 -13.68 14.55 -15.24
N ARG A 29 -14.60 13.62 -14.95
CA ARG A 29 -14.33 12.47 -14.06
C ARG A 29 -13.24 11.56 -14.64
N ASP A 30 -13.35 11.21 -15.90
CA ASP A 30 -12.40 10.31 -16.58
C ASP A 30 -11.03 10.99 -16.74
N ARG A 31 -11.00 12.31 -16.96
CA ARG A 31 -9.77 13.11 -16.96
C ARG A 31 -9.10 13.12 -15.58
N ALA A 32 -9.90 13.24 -14.51
CA ALA A 32 -9.39 13.16 -13.14
C ALA A 32 -8.83 11.76 -12.84
N LEU A 33 -9.47 10.68 -13.31
CA LEU A 33 -8.94 9.32 -13.19
C LEU A 33 -7.60 9.17 -13.90
N ALA A 34 -7.45 9.73 -15.09
CA ALA A 34 -6.19 9.73 -15.83
C ALA A 34 -5.06 10.43 -15.05
N VAL A 35 -5.35 11.57 -14.41
CA VAL A 35 -4.38 12.28 -13.57
C VAL A 35 -4.01 11.46 -12.33
N GLY A 36 -5.00 10.93 -11.61
CA GLY A 36 -4.75 10.11 -10.42
C GLY A 36 -3.90 8.89 -10.74
N ALA A 37 -4.26 8.17 -11.80
CA ALA A 37 -3.50 7.01 -12.27
C ALA A 37 -2.08 7.37 -12.72
N ALA A 38 -1.87 8.48 -13.43
CA ALA A 38 -0.54 8.82 -13.91
C ALA A 38 0.45 9.19 -12.79
N PHE A 39 -0.05 9.74 -11.68
CA PHE A 39 0.78 10.13 -10.54
C PHE A 39 0.67 9.17 -9.35
N GLN A 40 -0.12 8.10 -9.46
CA GLN A 40 -0.33 7.08 -8.42
C GLN A 40 -0.70 7.71 -7.06
N VAL A 41 -1.61 8.69 -7.05
CA VAL A 41 -2.08 9.37 -5.84
C VAL A 41 -3.56 9.09 -5.59
N SER A 42 -3.96 9.05 -4.31
CA SER A 42 -5.34 8.77 -3.94
C SER A 42 -6.35 9.70 -4.64
N TRP A 43 -7.59 9.24 -4.77
CA TRP A 43 -8.65 10.02 -5.42
C TRP A 43 -8.85 11.40 -4.77
N SER A 44 -8.91 11.46 -3.45
CA SER A 44 -9.06 12.71 -2.70
C SER A 44 -7.88 13.67 -2.92
N ALA A 45 -6.65 13.15 -3.00
CA ALA A 45 -5.47 13.93 -3.33
C ALA A 45 -5.52 14.45 -4.77
N THR A 46 -5.97 13.62 -5.71
CA THR A 46 -6.14 13.97 -7.12
C THR A 46 -7.09 15.15 -7.29
N ILE A 47 -8.32 15.04 -6.78
CA ILE A 47 -9.34 16.08 -6.96
C ILE A 47 -8.99 17.37 -6.19
N LEU A 48 -8.34 17.25 -5.03
CA LEU A 48 -7.81 18.40 -4.31
C LEU A 48 -6.79 19.14 -5.17
N GLN A 49 -5.89 18.40 -5.84
CA GLN A 49 -4.90 19.03 -6.69
C GLN A 49 -5.50 19.70 -7.91
N LEU A 50 -6.43 19.04 -8.59
CA LEU A 50 -7.11 19.60 -9.76
C LEU A 50 -7.79 20.93 -9.40
N ARG A 51 -8.37 21.03 -8.20
CA ARG A 51 -8.90 22.28 -7.67
C ARG A 51 -7.78 23.31 -7.41
N ASN A 52 -6.69 22.93 -6.76
CA ASN A 52 -5.56 23.84 -6.47
C ASN A 52 -4.89 24.40 -7.73
N VAL A 53 -4.98 23.70 -8.86
CA VAL A 53 -4.40 24.14 -10.14
C VAL A 53 -5.41 24.77 -11.12
N ASP A 54 -6.64 24.97 -10.66
CA ASP A 54 -7.76 25.59 -11.37
C ASP A 54 -8.18 24.79 -12.62
N LEU A 55 -8.13 23.46 -12.55
CA LEU A 55 -8.61 22.56 -13.60
C LEU A 55 -10.05 22.10 -13.40
N ILE A 56 -10.53 22.12 -12.15
CA ILE A 56 -11.92 21.93 -11.77
C ILE A 56 -12.32 23.02 -10.79
N ASP A 57 -13.60 23.37 -10.76
CA ASP A 57 -14.12 24.32 -9.79
C ASP A 57 -14.52 23.65 -8.46
N ARG A 58 -15.09 24.46 -7.55
CA ARG A 58 -15.54 23.98 -6.24
C ARG A 58 -16.71 23.00 -6.33
N GLU A 59 -17.64 23.24 -7.24
CA GLU A 59 -18.84 22.43 -7.41
C GLU A 59 -18.47 21.04 -7.98
N GLU A 60 -17.61 21.01 -9.00
CA GLU A 60 -17.03 19.78 -9.53
C GLU A 60 -16.24 19.02 -8.46
N HIS A 61 -15.42 19.71 -7.67
CA HIS A 61 -14.71 19.08 -6.55
C HIS A 61 -15.67 18.40 -5.57
N GLU A 62 -16.74 19.09 -5.14
CA GLU A 62 -17.75 18.53 -4.22
C GLU A 62 -18.55 17.38 -4.84
N ARG A 63 -18.84 17.46 -6.14
CA ARG A 63 -19.47 16.37 -6.90
C ARG A 63 -18.58 15.13 -6.97
N LEU A 64 -17.30 15.30 -7.30
CA LEU A 64 -16.34 14.21 -7.42
C LEU A 64 -15.97 13.60 -6.06
N SER A 65 -15.91 14.41 -5.00
CA SER A 65 -15.63 13.96 -3.64
C SER A 65 -16.72 13.02 -3.07
N ARG A 66 -17.95 13.10 -3.58
CA ARG A 66 -19.07 12.24 -3.15
C ARG A 66 -19.07 10.86 -3.82
N GLN A 67 -18.20 10.62 -4.79
CA GLN A 67 -18.23 9.43 -5.63
C GLN A 67 -16.84 8.87 -5.87
N ASP A 68 -16.32 8.15 -4.88
CA ASP A 68 -15.03 7.46 -4.99
C ASP A 68 -15.01 6.50 -6.19
N PRO A 69 -13.93 6.49 -6.97
CA PRO A 69 -13.80 5.61 -8.10
C PRO A 69 -13.51 4.18 -7.66
N ARG A 70 -14.06 3.23 -8.41
CA ARG A 70 -13.78 1.80 -8.23
C ARG A 70 -12.67 1.38 -9.19
N SER A 71 -12.02 0.26 -8.91
CA SER A 71 -10.98 -0.29 -9.79
C SER A 71 -11.46 -0.48 -11.24
N GLY A 72 -12.73 -0.85 -11.43
CA GLY A 72 -13.36 -0.96 -12.75
C GLY A 72 -13.43 0.35 -13.54
N ASP A 73 -13.49 1.51 -12.87
CA ASP A 73 -13.51 2.83 -13.54
C ASP A 73 -12.17 3.10 -14.24
N TYR A 74 -11.06 2.70 -13.63
CA TYR A 74 -9.72 2.81 -14.22
C TYR A 74 -9.52 1.80 -15.36
N LEU A 75 -9.92 0.54 -15.15
CA LEU A 75 -9.77 -0.52 -16.15
C LEU A 75 -10.59 -0.23 -17.43
N ARG A 76 -11.79 0.35 -17.31
CA ARG A 76 -12.61 0.77 -18.45
C ARG A 76 -11.87 1.74 -19.39
N LEU A 77 -10.96 2.54 -18.83
CA LEU A 77 -10.20 3.56 -19.54
C LEU A 77 -8.83 3.05 -20.02
N GLY A 78 -8.52 1.76 -19.82
CA GLY A 78 -7.20 1.21 -20.08
C GLY A 78 -6.11 1.77 -19.16
N LEU A 79 -6.50 2.36 -18.03
CA LEU A 79 -5.57 2.90 -17.05
C LEU A 79 -5.14 1.81 -16.07
N SER A 80 -3.84 1.69 -15.85
CA SER A 80 -3.29 0.85 -14.79
C SER A 80 -3.26 1.64 -13.47
N TRP A 81 -4.17 1.31 -12.56
CA TRP A 81 -4.04 1.69 -11.15
C TRP A 81 -3.41 0.52 -10.40
N SER A 82 -2.14 0.63 -10.05
CA SER A 82 -1.48 -0.30 -9.14
C SER A 82 -1.41 0.35 -7.77
N ASP A 83 -1.99 -0.27 -6.75
CA ASP A 83 -1.66 0.14 -5.39
C ASP A 83 -0.19 -0.28 -5.15
N GLN A 84 0.74 0.64 -5.41
CA GLN A 84 2.18 0.37 -5.32
C GLN A 84 2.67 0.25 -3.87
N LEU A 85 1.78 0.41 -2.90
CA LEU A 85 1.97 -0.17 -1.59
C LEU A 85 1.64 -1.66 -1.72
N SER A 86 2.57 -2.45 -2.25
CA SER A 86 2.51 -3.90 -2.07
C SER A 86 2.29 -4.16 -0.59
N ASP A 87 1.21 -4.86 -0.24
CA ASP A 87 0.68 -5.17 1.10
C ASP A 87 1.66 -5.90 2.05
N ASP A 88 2.94 -5.98 1.67
CA ASP A 88 3.99 -6.78 2.25
C ASP A 88 5.07 -5.92 2.93
N TYR A 89 4.85 -4.61 3.12
CA TYR A 89 5.76 -3.83 3.95
C TYR A 89 5.63 -4.23 5.41
N LEU A 90 6.53 -5.11 5.84
CA LEU A 90 6.78 -5.42 7.24
C LEU A 90 7.96 -4.56 7.73
N SER A 91 7.77 -3.89 8.87
CA SER A 91 8.87 -3.12 9.46
C SER A 91 10.06 -4.04 9.77
N PRO A 92 11.31 -3.59 9.58
CA PRO A 92 12.49 -4.42 9.86
C PRO A 92 12.51 -5.00 11.28
N GLY A 93 12.02 -4.25 12.28
CA GLY A 93 11.95 -4.72 13.67
C GLY A 93 10.97 -5.87 13.87
N PHE A 94 9.81 -5.83 13.20
CA PHE A 94 8.83 -6.91 13.24
C PHE A 94 9.38 -8.17 12.56
N THR A 95 9.98 -8.02 11.37
CA THR A 95 10.63 -9.12 10.65
C THR A 95 11.72 -9.78 11.50
N ALA A 96 12.59 -8.97 12.12
CA ALA A 96 13.65 -9.48 12.99
C ALA A 96 13.11 -10.24 14.21
N ALA A 97 12.04 -9.74 14.85
CA ALA A 97 11.43 -10.42 15.99
C ALA A 97 10.81 -11.76 15.61
N ALA A 98 10.11 -11.83 14.48
CA ALA A 98 9.51 -13.07 13.98
C ALA A 98 10.59 -14.12 13.65
N LEU A 99 11.67 -13.71 12.97
CA LEU A 99 12.80 -14.60 12.66
C LEU A 99 13.55 -15.06 13.93
N GLN A 100 13.72 -14.19 14.93
CA GLN A 100 14.32 -14.57 16.21
C GLN A 100 13.43 -15.56 16.99
N GLY A 101 12.11 -15.36 16.96
CA GLY A 101 11.16 -16.30 17.54
C GLY A 101 11.22 -17.68 16.88
N TYR A 102 11.37 -17.73 15.56
CA TYR A 102 11.57 -18.97 14.82
C TYR A 102 12.92 -19.63 15.15
N ALA A 103 14.02 -18.86 15.15
CA ALA A 103 15.36 -19.36 15.47
C ALA A 103 15.42 -19.98 16.88
N ARG A 104 14.71 -19.41 17.85
CA ARG A 104 14.60 -19.91 19.23
C ARG A 104 13.51 -20.98 19.43
N ALA A 105 12.99 -21.56 18.35
CA ALA A 105 11.91 -22.55 18.37
C ALA A 105 10.62 -22.12 19.13
N SER A 106 10.42 -20.81 19.32
CA SER A 106 9.21 -20.24 19.94
C SER A 106 8.07 -20.06 18.92
N LEU A 107 8.40 -20.05 17.62
CA LEU A 107 7.45 -20.03 16.51
C LEU A 107 7.73 -21.22 15.58
N THR A 108 6.67 -21.83 15.07
CA THR A 108 6.78 -22.86 14.03
C THR A 108 7.09 -22.25 12.67
N GLN A 109 7.55 -23.08 11.74
CA GLN A 109 7.85 -22.69 10.37
C GLN A 109 6.63 -22.09 9.67
N GLU A 110 5.47 -22.73 9.75
CA GLU A 110 4.23 -22.27 9.12
C GLU A 110 3.81 -20.92 9.70
N ARG A 111 3.97 -20.75 11.01
CA ARG A 111 3.58 -19.53 11.71
C ARG A 111 4.48 -18.35 11.37
N VAL A 112 5.80 -18.56 11.23
CA VAL A 112 6.69 -17.47 10.83
C VAL A 112 6.45 -17.05 9.38
N ILE A 113 6.18 -17.98 8.47
CA ILE A 113 5.87 -17.66 7.06
C ILE A 113 4.56 -16.87 6.95
N GLU A 114 3.54 -17.24 7.73
CA GLU A 114 2.28 -16.51 7.82
C GLU A 114 2.49 -15.09 8.37
N LEU A 115 3.23 -14.94 9.47
CA LEU A 115 3.54 -13.62 10.06
C LEU A 115 4.33 -12.73 9.10
N LEU A 116 5.22 -13.34 8.31
CA LEU A 116 5.98 -12.66 7.28
C LEU A 116 5.19 -12.43 5.98
N ARG A 117 3.90 -12.78 5.94
CA ARG A 117 2.99 -12.60 4.79
C ARG A 117 3.53 -13.22 3.49
N GLY A 118 4.34 -14.28 3.59
CA GLY A 118 4.99 -14.89 2.42
C GLY A 118 6.11 -14.04 1.79
N THR A 119 6.61 -13.01 2.49
CA THR A 119 7.78 -12.21 2.06
C THR A 119 9.05 -13.06 1.95
N LEU A 120 9.13 -14.13 2.76
CA LEU A 120 10.18 -15.14 2.70
C LEU A 120 9.55 -16.52 2.46
N SER A 121 10.27 -17.38 1.74
CA SER A 121 9.93 -18.79 1.62
C SER A 121 10.55 -19.59 2.77
N VAL A 122 10.10 -20.84 2.94
CA VAL A 122 10.68 -21.76 3.93
C VAL A 122 12.19 -21.93 3.75
N ALA A 123 12.67 -21.90 2.50
CA ALA A 123 14.10 -22.07 2.19
C ALA A 123 14.96 -20.88 2.65
N ASP A 124 14.34 -19.73 2.93
CA ASP A 124 15.01 -18.49 3.34
C ASP A 124 15.05 -18.33 4.86
N LEU A 125 14.43 -19.26 5.61
CA LEU A 125 14.41 -19.18 7.07
C LEU A 125 15.79 -19.53 7.66
N PRO A 126 16.21 -18.82 8.73
CA PRO A 126 17.47 -19.12 9.41
C PRO A 126 17.39 -20.52 10.06
N PRO A 127 18.53 -21.21 10.25
CA PRO A 127 18.53 -22.47 11.00
C PRO A 127 17.97 -22.25 12.40
N GLN A 128 17.21 -23.23 12.91
CA GLN A 128 16.78 -23.23 14.31
C GLN A 128 17.93 -23.64 15.22
N ASP A 129 18.02 -23.01 16.39
CA ASP A 129 18.95 -23.42 17.43
C ASP A 129 18.57 -24.85 17.88
N PRO A 130 19.56 -25.73 18.10
CA PRO A 130 19.29 -27.06 18.59
C PRO A 130 18.61 -26.98 19.95
N ALA A 131 17.43 -27.59 20.09
CA ALA A 131 16.69 -27.60 21.34
C ALA A 131 17.58 -28.16 22.47
N SER A 132 17.73 -27.39 23.55
CA SER A 132 18.39 -27.89 24.75
C SER A 132 17.53 -28.98 25.39
N ILE A 133 18.17 -29.93 26.09
CA ILE A 133 17.47 -30.92 26.92
C ILE A 133 16.56 -30.22 27.95
N ASP A 134 16.95 -29.05 28.45
CA ASP A 134 16.11 -28.26 29.37
C ASP A 134 14.87 -27.66 28.70
N ASP A 135 14.94 -27.32 27.41
CA ASP A 135 13.79 -26.80 26.65
C ASP A 135 12.78 -27.91 26.37
N LEU A 136 13.26 -29.11 26.00
CA LEU A 136 12.43 -30.30 25.89
C LEU A 136 11.80 -30.63 27.25
N ARG A 137 12.57 -30.59 28.34
CA ARG A 137 12.04 -30.84 29.68
C ARG A 137 10.92 -29.87 30.05
N ARG A 138 11.04 -28.57 29.74
CA ARG A 138 9.95 -27.60 29.98
C ARG A 138 8.71 -27.87 29.13
N ALA A 139 8.88 -28.27 27.87
CA ALA A 139 7.76 -28.62 27.00
C ALA A 139 6.96 -29.84 27.51
N PHE A 140 7.63 -30.76 28.22
CA PHE A 140 6.99 -31.92 28.84
C PHE A 140 6.48 -31.69 30.29
N ILE A 141 6.85 -30.60 30.96
CA ILE A 141 6.46 -30.32 32.36
C ILE A 141 5.16 -29.50 32.48
N GLY A 142 4.69 -28.86 31.41
CA GLY A 142 3.43 -28.11 31.45
C GLY A 142 2.32 -28.81 30.67
N HIS A 143 1.38 -29.46 31.38
CA HIS A 143 -0.09 -29.46 31.19
C HIS A 143 -0.77 -30.27 32.34
N ASP A 144 -0.33 -30.08 33.58
CA ASP A 144 -1.07 -30.57 34.77
C ASP A 144 -1.56 -29.36 35.56
N ASP A 145 -2.79 -28.92 35.27
CA ASP A 145 -3.67 -28.22 36.21
C ASP A 145 -4.46 -29.26 37.01
#